data_AF-A0A7S3T5F7-F1
#
_entry.id   AF-A0A7S3T5F7-F1
#
_cell.length_a   1.000
_cell.length_b   1.000
_cell.length_c   1.000
_cell.angle_alpha   90.00
_cell.angle_beta   90.00
_cell.angle_gamma   90.00
#
_symmetry.space_group_name_H-M   'P 1'
#
loop_
_entity.id
_entity.type
_entity.pdbx_description
1 polymer ?
#
loop_
_entity_poly.entity_id
_entity_poly.type
_entity_poly.pdbx_seq_one_letter_code
_entity_poly.pdbx_strand_id
1 'polypeptide(L)'
;GGGGGGSGGRGGGDGLDGEAAEALRVALHLNVAAVALRREDWYLAAAACRWVTERQPANAKALYRLGVAQEGRGDSPGALRSLAACVKAEPQNREARRLFEQLRDEAEQRRSLYSGIGGRSGFGGSDAPPPPPPGPEREDELTQRIRALLEKEAKEENEKLRAQADAEAREASGMPPTAREEAMQKARQGAGGEALLK
;
A
#
# COMPACT_ATOMS: atom_id res chain seq x y z
N GLY A 1 33.24 41.85 40.13
CA GLY A 1 33.16 40.75 39.15
C GLY A 1 31.80 40.10 39.34
N GLY A 2 30.93 40.02 38.34
CA GLY A 2 31.21 39.72 36.95
C GLY A 2 31.13 38.20 36.78
N GLY A 3 30.06 37.71 36.16
CA GLY A 3 29.91 36.29 35.84
C GLY A 3 28.46 35.79 35.85
N GLY A 4 27.57 36.46 35.10
CA GLY A 4 26.36 35.81 34.62
C GLY A 4 26.72 34.86 33.46
N GLY A 5 25.94 33.80 33.32
CA GLY A 5 26.01 32.83 32.23
C GLY A 5 25.50 31.50 32.74
N GLY A 6 24.37 30.97 32.30
CA GLY A 6 23.72 31.16 31.01
C GLY A 6 23.18 29.79 30.64
N SER A 7 21.87 29.74 30.43
CA SER A 7 21.09 28.64 29.86
C SER A 7 21.90 27.62 29.07
N GLY A 8 21.93 26.38 29.56
CA GLY A 8 22.41 25.21 28.84
C GLY A 8 21.34 24.13 28.70
N GLY A 9 20.05 24.49 28.77
CA GLY A 9 18.97 23.64 28.26
C GLY A 9 19.09 23.56 26.74
N ARG A 10 20.01 22.73 26.25
CA ARG A 10 20.16 22.48 24.82
C ARG A 10 19.05 21.51 24.39
N GLY A 11 18.20 22.05 23.53
CA GLY A 11 17.34 21.41 22.52
C GLY A 11 16.91 19.97 22.81
N GLY A 12 15.62 19.71 23.02
CA GLY A 12 14.65 20.00 21.96
C GLY A 12 14.98 19.19 20.70
N GLY A 13 15.40 17.93 20.89
CA GLY A 13 15.33 16.91 19.85
C GLY A 13 13.95 16.29 19.92
N ASP A 14 12.92 17.08 19.64
CA ASP A 14 11.56 16.60 19.39
C ASP A 14 11.59 15.92 18.01
N GLY A 15 12.38 14.85 17.90
CA GLY A 15 12.21 13.89 16.84
C GLY A 15 10.83 13.32 17.10
N LEU A 16 9.84 13.78 16.34
CA LEU A 16 8.59 13.06 16.21
C LEU A 16 9.02 11.65 15.81
N ASP A 17 8.97 10.74 16.77
CA ASP A 17 9.45 9.37 16.66
C ASP A 17 8.98 8.85 15.31
N GLY A 18 9.87 8.29 14.48
CA GLY A 18 9.56 8.00 13.07
C GLY A 18 8.24 7.23 12.88
N GLU A 19 7.85 6.43 13.87
CA GLU A 19 6.57 5.74 13.95
C GLU A 19 5.34 6.66 14.08
N ALA A 20 5.41 7.72 14.89
CA ALA A 20 4.35 8.72 15.01
C ALA A 20 4.22 9.57 13.72
N ALA A 21 5.35 9.89 13.09
CA ALA A 21 5.37 10.58 11.80
C ALA A 21 4.75 9.71 10.70
N GLU A 22 5.06 8.42 10.66
CA GLU A 22 4.46 7.45 9.73
C GLU A 22 2.96 7.26 9.97
N ALA A 23 2.52 7.14 11.22
CA ALA A 23 1.10 7.04 11.56
C ALA A 23 0.31 8.28 11.08
N LEU A 24 0.89 9.48 11.23
CA LEU A 24 0.30 10.73 10.72
C LEU A 24 0.22 10.72 9.20
N ARG A 25 1.27 10.28 8.50
CA ARG A 25 1.29 10.18 7.03
C ARG A 25 0.25 9.19 6.52
N VAL A 26 0.11 8.02 7.18
CA VAL A 26 -0.94 7.05 6.86
C VAL A 26 -2.34 7.67 7.01
N ALA A 27 -2.58 8.39 8.11
CA ALA A 27 -3.84 9.08 8.33
C ALA A 27 -4.11 10.14 7.25
N LEU A 28 -3.09 10.90 6.84
CA LEU A 28 -3.19 11.90 5.78
C LEU A 28 -3.57 11.25 4.44
N HIS A 29 -2.87 10.20 4.03
CA HIS A 29 -3.15 9.47 2.78
C HIS A 29 -4.56 8.87 2.79
N LEU A 30 -5.00 8.33 3.92
CA LEU A 30 -6.37 7.85 4.08
C LEU A 30 -7.38 8.99 3.91
N ASN A 31 -7.13 10.16 4.48
CA ASN A 31 -8.03 11.31 4.35
C ASN A 31 -8.05 11.85 2.91
N VAL A 32 -6.90 11.93 2.24
CA VAL A 32 -6.80 12.28 0.82
C VAL A 32 -7.63 11.30 -0.02
N ALA A 33 -7.49 10.00 0.21
CA ALA A 33 -8.27 8.99 -0.49
C ALA A 33 -9.78 9.15 -0.25
N ALA A 34 -10.21 9.45 0.97
CA ALA A 34 -11.62 9.68 1.28
C ALA A 34 -12.18 10.92 0.57
N VAL A 35 -11.41 12.00 0.49
CA VAL A 35 -11.80 13.22 -0.25
C VAL A 35 -11.85 12.93 -1.75
N ALA A 36 -10.83 12.25 -2.29
CA ALA A 36 -10.75 11.89 -3.69
C ALA A 36 -11.92 11.00 -4.13
N LEU A 37 -12.31 10.01 -3.32
CA LEU A 37 -13.49 9.18 -3.59
C LEU A 37 -14.79 9.99 -3.68
N ARG A 38 -14.97 11.01 -2.82
CA ARG A 38 -16.15 11.89 -2.89
C ARG A 38 -16.14 12.82 -4.10
N ARG A 39 -14.97 13.07 -4.68
CA ARG A 39 -14.79 13.86 -5.90
C ARG A 39 -14.76 13.00 -7.16
N GLU A 40 -14.97 11.69 -7.03
CA GLU A 40 -14.85 10.72 -8.13
C GLU A 40 -13.44 10.73 -8.77
N ASP A 41 -12.44 11.24 -8.04
CA ASP A 41 -11.02 11.28 -8.39
C ASP A 41 -10.40 9.89 -8.12
N TRP A 42 -10.82 8.89 -8.89
CA TRP A 42 -10.44 7.49 -8.65
C TRP A 42 -8.94 7.23 -8.76
N TYR A 43 -8.28 8.00 -9.62
CA TYR A 43 -6.84 7.95 -9.88
C TYR A 43 -6.01 8.38 -8.67
N LEU A 44 -6.41 9.47 -8.00
CA LEU A 44 -5.77 9.95 -6.79
C LEU A 44 -6.10 9.04 -5.60
N ALA A 45 -7.36 8.62 -5.47
CA ALA A 45 -7.79 7.71 -4.41
C ALA A 45 -7.00 6.40 -4.43
N ALA A 46 -6.83 5.80 -5.61
CA ALA A 46 -6.05 4.57 -5.77
C ALA A 46 -4.57 4.77 -5.44
N ALA A 47 -3.95 5.89 -5.84
CA ALA A 47 -2.55 6.18 -5.55
C ALA A 47 -2.32 6.35 -4.03
N ALA A 48 -3.17 7.14 -3.37
CA ALA A 48 -3.07 7.35 -1.93
C ALA A 48 -3.30 6.06 -1.12
N CYS A 49 -4.26 5.22 -1.54
CA CYS A 49 -4.48 3.93 -0.89
C CYS A 49 -3.32 2.95 -1.11
N ARG A 50 -2.72 2.92 -2.31
CA ARG A 50 -1.57 2.05 -2.60
C ARG A 50 -0.39 2.31 -1.66
N TRP A 51 -0.06 3.58 -1.46
CA TRP A 51 1.00 3.98 -0.53
C TRP A 51 0.75 3.43 0.89
N VAL A 52 -0.51 3.48 1.35
CA VAL A 52 -0.90 2.94 2.66
C VAL A 52 -0.85 1.41 2.68
N THR A 53 -1.30 0.74 1.62
CA THR A 53 -1.28 -0.73 1.56
C THR A 53 0.12 -1.33 1.48
N GLU A 54 1.10 -0.60 0.93
CA GLU A 54 2.51 -1.02 0.90
C GLU A 54 3.11 -1.06 2.32
N ARG A 55 2.69 -0.14 3.19
CA ARG A 55 3.16 -0.05 4.58
C ARG A 55 2.32 -0.88 5.54
N GLN A 56 1.01 -0.85 5.33
CA GLN A 56 0.02 -1.55 6.14
C GLN A 56 -0.85 -2.43 5.23
N PRO A 57 -0.35 -3.61 4.85
CA PRO A 57 -1.06 -4.52 3.94
C PRO A 57 -2.38 -5.04 4.52
N ALA A 58 -2.58 -4.96 5.84
CA ALA A 58 -3.80 -5.37 6.52
C ALA A 58 -4.76 -4.20 6.83
N ASN A 59 -4.50 -2.98 6.33
CA ASN A 59 -5.36 -1.84 6.61
C ASN A 59 -6.68 -1.93 5.82
N ALA A 60 -7.74 -2.39 6.48
CA ALA A 60 -9.05 -2.59 5.88
C ALA A 60 -9.64 -1.30 5.26
N LYS A 61 -9.40 -0.13 5.87
CA LYS A 61 -9.89 1.15 5.33
C LYS A 61 -9.23 1.49 4.00
N ALA A 62 -7.91 1.28 3.89
CA ALA A 62 -7.18 1.51 2.65
C ALA A 62 -7.61 0.52 1.56
N LEU A 63 -7.73 -0.77 1.90
CA LEU A 63 -8.13 -1.83 0.96
C LEU A 63 -9.55 -1.64 0.44
N TYR A 64 -10.50 -1.29 1.30
CA TYR A 64 -11.87 -0.98 0.91
C TYR A 64 -11.92 0.22 -0.05
N ARG A 65 -11.25 1.33 0.31
CA ARG A 65 -11.21 2.55 -0.50
C ARG A 65 -10.50 2.32 -1.85
N LEU A 66 -9.46 1.49 -1.87
CA LEU A 66 -8.80 1.07 -3.11
C LEU A 66 -9.75 0.27 -4.01
N GLY A 67 -10.52 -0.65 -3.44
CA GLY A 67 -11.54 -1.42 -4.15
C GLY A 67 -12.59 -0.54 -4.81
N VAL A 68 -13.15 0.42 -4.05
CA VAL A 68 -14.11 1.41 -4.57
C VAL A 68 -13.48 2.26 -5.68
N ALA A 69 -12.24 2.73 -5.51
CA ALA A 69 -11.55 3.50 -6.53
C ALA A 69 -11.27 2.69 -7.82
N GLN A 70 -11.01 1.38 -7.70
CA GLN A 70 -10.81 0.53 -8.87
C GLN A 70 -12.12 0.23 -9.59
N GLU A 71 -13.20 0.06 -8.85
CA GLU A 71 -14.55 -0.11 -9.38
C GLU A 71 -14.98 1.11 -10.20
N GLY A 72 -14.84 2.32 -9.64
CA GLY A 72 -15.14 3.57 -10.35
C GLY A 72 -14.28 3.81 -11.60
N ARG A 73 -13.13 3.13 -11.73
CA ARG A 73 -12.28 3.14 -12.95
C ARG A 73 -12.66 2.08 -13.97
N GLY A 74 -13.60 1.20 -13.67
CA GLY A 74 -13.92 0.02 -14.47
C GLY A 74 -12.92 -1.15 -14.32
N ASP A 75 -11.98 -1.09 -13.36
CA ASP A 75 -11.07 -2.19 -13.03
C ASP A 75 -11.76 -3.17 -12.06
N SER A 76 -12.85 -3.81 -12.51
CA SER A 76 -13.56 -4.85 -11.75
C SER A 76 -12.65 -5.97 -11.23
N PRO A 77 -11.68 -6.53 -12.00
CA PRO A 77 -10.81 -7.58 -11.49
C PRO A 77 -9.81 -7.08 -10.44
N GLY A 78 -9.31 -5.85 -10.57
CA GLY A 78 -8.50 -5.21 -9.54
C GLY A 78 -9.29 -4.97 -8.25
N ALA A 79 -10.51 -4.45 -8.37
CA ALA A 79 -11.39 -4.19 -7.24
C ALA A 79 -11.68 -5.47 -6.43
N LEU A 80 -11.99 -6.58 -7.11
CA LEU A 80 -12.22 -7.87 -6.46
C LEU A 80 -11.02 -8.36 -5.64
N ARG A 81 -9.78 -8.17 -6.12
CA ARG A 81 -8.57 -8.55 -5.36
C ARG A 81 -8.41 -7.71 -4.10
N SER A 82 -8.59 -6.40 -4.22
CA SER A 82 -8.46 -5.46 -3.10
C SER A 82 -9.54 -5.69 -2.03
N LEU A 83 -10.77 -5.94 -2.47
CA LEU A 83 -11.89 -6.24 -1.58
C LEU A 83 -11.78 -7.63 -0.93
N ALA A 84 -11.28 -8.64 -1.66
CA ALA A 84 -10.98 -9.94 -1.07
C ALA A 84 -9.93 -9.82 0.05
N ALA A 85 -8.87 -9.03 -0.16
CA ALA A 85 -7.88 -8.73 0.86
C ALA A 85 -8.51 -7.98 2.05
N CYS A 86 -9.43 -7.03 1.78
CA CYS A 86 -10.15 -6.31 2.83
C CYS A 86 -11.00 -7.24 3.70
N VAL A 87 -11.78 -8.14 3.09
CA VAL A 87 -12.64 -9.11 3.80
C VAL A 87 -11.79 -10.10 4.60
N LYS A 88 -10.60 -10.46 4.09
CA LYS A 88 -9.65 -11.31 4.82
C LYS A 88 -9.04 -10.59 6.03
N ALA A 89 -8.71 -9.32 5.89
CA ALA A 89 -8.13 -8.51 6.97
C ALA A 89 -9.17 -8.16 8.05
N GLU A 90 -10.39 -7.79 7.65
CA GLU A 90 -11.47 -7.44 8.55
C GLU A 90 -12.78 -8.12 8.12
N PRO A 91 -13.03 -9.36 8.57
CA PRO A 91 -14.24 -10.12 8.22
C PRO A 91 -15.55 -9.49 8.72
N GLN A 92 -15.46 -8.57 9.70
CA GLN A 92 -16.60 -7.88 10.27
C GLN A 92 -17.11 -6.72 9.40
N ASN A 93 -16.33 -6.30 8.39
CA ASN A 93 -16.71 -5.19 7.53
C ASN A 93 -17.80 -5.62 6.53
N ARG A 94 -19.06 -5.36 6.93
CA ARG A 94 -20.26 -5.70 6.13
C ARG A 94 -20.28 -4.98 4.78
N GLU A 95 -19.80 -3.75 4.72
CA GLU A 95 -19.80 -2.95 3.49
C GLU A 95 -18.80 -3.50 2.47
N ALA A 96 -17.59 -3.85 2.91
CA ALA A 96 -16.59 -4.50 2.05
C ALA A 96 -17.10 -5.84 1.50
N ARG A 97 -17.78 -6.62 2.34
CA ARG A 97 -18.35 -7.91 1.92
C ARG A 97 -19.47 -7.76 0.91
N ARG A 98 -20.40 -6.81 1.13
CA ARG A 98 -21.49 -6.52 0.18
C ARG A 98 -20.95 -6.11 -1.18
N LEU A 99 -20.00 -5.17 -1.21
CA LEU A 99 -19.39 -4.70 -2.45
C LEU A 99 -18.64 -5.83 -3.17
N PHE A 100 -17.94 -6.69 -2.43
CA PHE A 100 -17.25 -7.86 -2.99
C PHE A 100 -18.24 -8.86 -3.63
N GLU A 101 -19.32 -9.20 -2.93
CA GLU A 101 -20.35 -10.12 -3.43
C GLU A 101 -21.03 -9.53 -4.68
N GLN A 102 -21.41 -8.26 -4.65
CA GLN A 102 -22.00 -7.57 -5.79
C GLN A 102 -21.09 -7.61 -7.03
N LEU A 103 -19.82 -7.22 -6.90
CA LEU A 103 -18.89 -7.19 -8.02
C LEU A 103 -18.59 -8.59 -8.57
N ARG A 104 -18.60 -9.60 -7.69
CA ARG A 104 -18.40 -10.99 -8.09
C ARG A 104 -19.59 -11.49 -8.90
N ASP A 105 -20.80 -11.21 -8.43
CA ASP A 105 -22.03 -11.61 -9.09
C ASP A 105 -22.19 -10.87 -10.43
N GLU A 106 -21.83 -9.58 -10.52
CA GLU A 106 -21.77 -8.83 -11.80
C GLU A 106 -20.72 -9.40 -12.76
N ALA A 107 -19.56 -9.82 -12.26
CA ALA A 107 -18.54 -10.47 -13.07
C ALA A 107 -19.03 -11.84 -13.60
N GLU A 108 -19.73 -12.61 -12.76
CA GLU A 108 -20.32 -13.90 -13.14
C GLU A 108 -21.47 -13.75 -14.13
N GLN A 109 -22.39 -12.80 -13.91
CA GLN A 109 -23.47 -12.50 -14.85
C GLN A 109 -22.92 -12.05 -16.19
N ARG A 110 -21.94 -11.14 -16.19
CA ARG A 110 -21.25 -10.72 -17.42
C ARG A 110 -20.57 -11.90 -18.10
N ARG A 111 -19.95 -12.82 -17.36
CA ARG A 111 -19.38 -14.05 -17.93
C ARG A 111 -20.46 -14.98 -18.52
N SER A 112 -21.58 -15.14 -17.83
CA SER A 112 -22.70 -16.01 -18.21
C SER A 112 -23.44 -15.50 -19.45
N LEU A 113 -23.70 -14.19 -19.50
CA LEU A 113 -24.30 -13.52 -20.65
C LEU A 113 -23.47 -13.69 -21.93
N TYR A 114 -22.14 -13.58 -21.81
CA TYR A 114 -21.23 -13.81 -22.93
C TYR A 114 -21.00 -15.30 -23.23
N SER A 115 -21.25 -16.20 -22.28
CA SER A 115 -21.17 -17.65 -22.48
C SER A 115 -22.30 -18.21 -23.35
N GLY A 116 -23.45 -17.52 -23.44
CA GLY A 116 -24.60 -17.95 -24.24
C GLY A 116 -24.56 -17.54 -25.72
N ILE A 117 -23.74 -16.54 -26.07
CA ILE A 117 -23.67 -15.98 -27.44
C ILE A 117 -22.60 -16.69 -28.30
N GLY A 118 -21.62 -17.38 -27.69
CA GLY A 118 -20.52 -18.06 -28.38
C GLY A 118 -20.84 -19.42 -29.01
N GLY A 119 -22.09 -19.88 -29.00
CA GLY A 119 -22.45 -21.27 -29.32
C GLY A 119 -23.00 -21.57 -30.71
N ARG A 120 -23.34 -20.58 -31.56
CA ARG A 120 -24.12 -20.89 -32.79
C ARG A 120 -23.78 -20.19 -34.09
N SER A 121 -22.75 -19.35 -34.20
CA SER A 121 -22.35 -18.82 -35.51
C SER A 121 -20.88 -18.46 -35.53
N GLY A 122 -20.11 -19.06 -36.44
CA GLY A 122 -18.72 -18.70 -36.72
C GLY A 122 -18.61 -17.34 -37.43
N PHE A 123 -18.99 -16.27 -36.74
CA PHE A 123 -18.90 -14.91 -37.27
C PHE A 123 -18.58 -13.93 -36.13
N GLY A 124 -17.38 -13.35 -36.19
CA GLY A 124 -17.06 -12.07 -35.55
C GLY A 124 -17.43 -11.96 -34.08
N GLY A 125 -16.77 -12.73 -33.22
CA GLY A 125 -16.55 -12.26 -31.86
C GLY A 125 -15.92 -10.88 -31.99
N SER A 126 -16.69 -9.83 -31.73
CA SER A 126 -16.09 -8.53 -31.52
C SER A 126 -15.29 -8.70 -30.23
N ASP A 127 -14.03 -9.06 -30.40
CA ASP A 127 -12.91 -8.61 -29.58
C ASP A 127 -12.82 -7.07 -29.66
N ALA A 128 -13.97 -6.38 -29.57
CA ALA A 128 -13.98 -4.97 -29.27
C ALA A 128 -13.39 -4.93 -27.86
N PRO A 129 -12.15 -4.42 -27.70
CA PRO A 129 -11.62 -4.22 -26.37
C PRO A 129 -12.67 -3.41 -25.60
N PRO A 130 -12.89 -3.71 -24.30
CA PRO A 130 -13.77 -2.90 -23.49
C PRO A 130 -13.47 -1.43 -23.78
N PRO A 131 -14.49 -0.56 -23.93
CA PRO A 131 -14.27 0.84 -24.25
C PRO A 131 -13.17 1.35 -23.33
N PRO A 132 -12.13 2.02 -23.88
CA PRO A 132 -11.02 2.48 -23.07
C PRO A 132 -11.62 3.20 -21.86
N PRO A 133 -11.16 2.90 -20.64
CA PRO A 133 -11.69 3.57 -19.45
C PRO A 133 -11.68 5.06 -19.75
N PRO A 134 -12.76 5.80 -19.37
CA PRO A 134 -12.84 7.23 -19.63
C PRO A 134 -11.47 7.82 -19.30
N GLY A 135 -10.82 8.36 -20.33
CA GLY A 135 -9.47 8.91 -20.18
C GLY A 135 -9.51 9.88 -19.01
N PRO A 136 -8.44 9.95 -18.19
CA PRO A 136 -8.49 10.73 -16.96
C PRO A 136 -9.09 12.08 -17.27
N GLU A 137 -10.28 12.35 -16.72
CA GLU A 137 -10.87 13.69 -16.79
C GLU A 137 -9.76 14.63 -16.37
N ARG A 138 -9.48 15.67 -17.18
CA ARG A 138 -8.28 16.52 -17.03
C ARG A 138 -8.09 16.81 -15.54
N GLU A 139 -7.12 16.11 -14.93
CA GLU A 139 -7.01 16.12 -13.47
C GLU A 139 -6.84 17.57 -13.04
N ASP A 140 -7.63 18.01 -12.07
CA ASP A 140 -7.49 19.37 -11.55
C ASP A 140 -6.05 19.63 -11.16
N GLU A 141 -5.53 20.83 -11.40
CA GLU A 141 -4.13 21.18 -11.08
C GLU A 141 -3.79 20.87 -9.61
N LEU A 142 -4.76 21.03 -8.72
CA LEU A 142 -4.65 20.65 -7.31
C LEU A 142 -4.46 19.13 -7.14
N THR A 143 -5.26 18.32 -7.83
CA THR A 143 -5.17 16.85 -7.82
C THR A 143 -3.82 16.38 -8.37
N GLN A 144 -3.36 17.00 -9.47
CA GLN A 144 -2.03 16.73 -10.04
C GLN A 144 -0.91 17.09 -9.06
N ARG A 145 -1.04 18.23 -8.38
CA ARG A 145 -0.04 18.70 -7.40
C ARG A 145 -0.01 17.83 -6.16
N ILE A 146 -1.17 17.41 -5.64
CA ILE A 146 -1.26 16.47 -4.53
C ILE A 146 -0.58 15.15 -4.93
N ARG A 147 -0.92 14.57 -6.09
CA ARG A 147 -0.26 13.35 -6.58
C ARG A 147 1.25 13.52 -6.67
N ALA A 148 1.72 14.60 -7.29
CA ALA A 148 3.16 14.83 -7.48
C ALA A 148 3.90 14.95 -6.15
N LEU A 149 3.27 15.57 -5.13
CA LEU A 149 3.83 15.63 -3.77
C LEU A 149 3.90 14.24 -3.14
N LEU A 150 2.83 13.45 -3.22
CA LEU A 150 2.80 12.09 -2.66
C LEU A 150 3.84 11.18 -3.33
N GLU A 151 3.98 11.25 -4.66
CA GLU A 151 4.97 10.47 -5.41
C GLU A 151 6.41 10.88 -5.10
N LYS A 152 6.65 12.20 -4.94
CA LYS A 152 7.96 12.73 -4.57
C LYS A 152 8.37 12.26 -3.18
N GLU A 153 7.47 12.37 -2.20
CA GLU A 153 7.70 11.87 -0.84
C GLU A 153 7.98 10.37 -0.82
N ALA A 154 7.19 9.58 -1.56
CA ALA A 154 7.39 8.14 -1.66
C ALA A 154 8.76 7.77 -2.27
N LYS A 155 9.22 8.51 -3.29
CA LYS A 155 10.53 8.29 -3.92
C LYS A 155 11.67 8.63 -2.99
N GLU A 156 11.62 9.79 -2.35
CA GLU A 156 12.66 10.23 -1.40
C GLU A 156 12.81 9.24 -0.24
N GLU A 157 11.70 8.67 0.24
CA GLU A 157 11.73 7.66 1.29
C GLU A 157 12.26 6.30 0.81
N ASN A 158 11.85 5.84 -0.39
CA ASN A 158 12.39 4.60 -0.96
C ASN A 158 13.90 4.71 -1.25
N GLU A 159 14.35 5.89 -1.68
CA GLU A 159 15.77 6.19 -1.89
C GLU A 159 16.54 6.17 -0.57
N LYS A 160 15.98 6.73 0.52
CA LYS A 160 16.56 6.63 1.86
C LYS A 160 16.66 5.19 2.34
N LEU A 161 15.60 4.40 2.17
CA LEU A 161 15.59 2.97 2.54
C LEU A 161 16.61 2.18 1.71
N ARG A 162 16.73 2.45 0.41
CA ARG A 162 17.76 1.83 -0.45
C ARG A 162 19.17 2.22 -0.03
N ALA A 163 19.41 3.50 0.25
CA ALA A 163 20.70 3.97 0.72
C ALA A 163 21.07 3.38 2.09
N GLN A 164 20.09 3.20 2.98
CA GLN A 164 20.27 2.49 4.26
C GLN A 164 20.60 1.00 4.03
N ALA A 165 19.85 0.31 3.18
CA ALA A 165 20.11 -1.09 2.85
C ALA A 165 21.48 -1.29 2.19
N ASP A 166 21.91 -0.37 1.31
CA ASP A 166 23.23 -0.40 0.69
C ASP A 166 24.35 -0.09 1.71
N ALA A 167 24.10 0.80 2.68
CA ALA A 167 25.02 1.06 3.77
C ALA A 167 25.16 -0.15 4.71
N GLU A 168 24.06 -0.78 5.10
CA GLU A 168 24.03 -2.02 5.88
C GLU A 168 24.70 -3.18 5.12
N ALA A 169 24.49 -3.30 3.81
CA ALA A 169 25.15 -4.31 2.98
C ALA A 169 26.66 -4.07 2.89
N ARG A 170 27.11 -2.80 2.81
CA ARG A 170 28.53 -2.43 2.87
C ARG A 170 29.12 -2.74 4.24
N GLU A 171 28.42 -2.46 5.32
CA GLU A 171 28.84 -2.79 6.69
C GLU A 171 28.92 -4.31 6.91
N ALA A 172 27.94 -5.08 6.40
CA ALA A 172 27.93 -6.54 6.44
C ALA A 172 29.03 -7.18 5.56
N SER A 173 29.42 -6.54 4.45
CA SER A 173 30.58 -6.96 3.63
C SER A 173 31.92 -6.51 4.20
N GLY A 174 31.93 -5.56 5.14
CA GLY A 174 33.09 -5.13 5.92
C GLY A 174 33.34 -5.93 7.20
N MET A 175 32.41 -6.83 7.59
CA MET A 175 32.61 -7.71 8.75
C MET A 175 33.71 -8.75 8.48
N PRO A 176 34.71 -8.90 9.36
CA PRO A 176 35.71 -9.94 9.21
C PRO A 176 35.04 -11.33 9.26
N PRO A 177 35.50 -12.30 8.46
CA PRO A 177 34.87 -13.62 8.30
C PRO A 177 34.69 -14.37 9.63
N THR A 178 35.47 -14.03 10.65
CA THR A 178 35.42 -14.59 12.00
C THR A 178 34.12 -14.29 12.75
N ALA A 179 33.58 -13.06 12.63
CA ALA A 179 32.35 -12.68 13.32
C ALA A 179 31.11 -13.36 12.71
N ARG A 180 31.15 -13.65 11.41
CA ARG A 180 30.10 -14.37 10.68
C ARG A 180 30.07 -15.86 11.06
N GLU A 181 31.23 -16.48 11.26
CA GLU A 181 31.33 -17.86 11.77
C GLU A 181 30.90 -17.97 13.24
N GLU A 182 31.28 -17.02 14.10
CA GLU A 182 30.86 -17.00 15.50
C GLU A 182 29.35 -16.79 15.65
N ALA A 183 28.74 -15.94 14.83
CA ALA A 183 27.28 -15.75 14.80
C ALA A 183 26.54 -17.02 14.33
N MET A 184 27.06 -17.72 13.32
CA MET A 184 26.51 -19.01 12.86
C MET A 184 26.70 -20.13 13.89
N GLN A 185 27.82 -20.17 14.61
CA GLN A 185 28.05 -21.12 15.70
C GLN A 185 27.13 -20.85 16.89
N LYS A 186 26.92 -19.59 17.29
CA LYS A 186 25.94 -19.23 18.33
C LYS A 186 24.51 -19.60 17.95
N ALA A 187 24.12 -19.41 16.69
CA ALA A 187 22.80 -19.83 16.20
C ALA A 187 22.61 -21.37 16.25
N ARG A 188 23.66 -22.15 15.96
CA ARG A 188 23.65 -23.62 16.12
C ARG A 188 23.64 -24.06 17.58
N GLN A 189 24.36 -23.36 18.47
CA GLN A 189 24.39 -23.66 19.90
C GLN A 189 23.08 -23.27 20.62
N GLY A 190 22.42 -22.18 20.19
CA GLY A 190 21.11 -21.78 20.71
C GLY A 190 19.97 -22.73 20.32
N ALA A 191 20.01 -23.30 19.12
CA ALA A 191 19.01 -24.27 18.67
C ALA A 191 19.16 -25.68 19.29
N GLY A 192 20.28 -25.99 19.94
CA GLY A 192 20.54 -27.28 20.57
C GLY A 192 20.19 -27.37 22.06
N GLY A 193 19.89 -26.24 22.72
CA GLY A 193 19.71 -26.18 24.18
C GLY A 193 18.29 -26.46 24.69
N GLU A 194 17.27 -26.40 23.83
CA GLU A 194 15.86 -26.51 24.24
C GLU A 194 15.20 -27.86 23.88
N ALA A 195 15.99 -28.85 23.45
CA ALA A 195 15.49 -30.18 23.05
C ALA A 195 15.85 -31.31 24.04
N LEU A 196 16.39 -31.03 25.22
CA LEU A 196 16.77 -32.07 26.20
C LEU A 196 16.28 -31.79 27.63
N LEU A 197 15.00 -31.43 27.79
CA LEU A 197 14.25 -31.61 29.04
C LEU A 197 12.80 -31.98 28.72
N LYS A 198 12.60 -33.23 28.29
CA LYS A 198 11.48 -34.12 28.67
C LYS A 198 11.68 -35.50 28.06
#